data_AF-A0A354S619-F1
#
_entry.id   AF-A0A354S619-F1
#
_cell.length_a   1.000
_cell.length_b   1.000
_cell.length_c   1.000
_cell.angle_alpha   90.00
_cell.angle_beta   90.00
_cell.angle_gamma   90.00
#
_symmetry.space_group_name_H-M   'P 1'
#
loop_
_entity.id
_entity.type
_entity.pdbx_description
1 polymer ?
#
loop_
_entity_poly.entity_id
_entity_poly.type
_entity_poly.pdbx_seq_one_letter_code
_entity_poly.pdbx_strand_id
1 'polypeptide(L)'
;MVDMPWDWASEAAHIFWIRHPRKVIRSFAKVWPQVNLDDIGIQEQVAQWAQIQGFTAPKILVDSDEMLANPAETFPKICAALGIPFHAEMLQWPAGPKPYDGPWWPHWYSQVHASTGFGPANDLGEPLTGRYAEVEAEALPYYETLYSHRLAL
;
A
#
# COMPACT_ATOMS: atom_id res chain seq x y z
N MET A 1 14.62 -7.06 2.24
CA MET A 1 15.77 -7.36 3.12
C MET A 1 15.52 -8.73 3.71
N VAL A 2 15.91 -9.78 2.99
CA VAL A 2 15.81 -11.16 3.49
C VAL A 2 16.87 -11.32 4.58
N ASP A 3 16.51 -11.94 5.70
CA ASP A 3 17.39 -12.26 6.85
C ASP A 3 17.82 -11.13 7.80
N MET A 4 17.17 -9.96 7.78
CA MET A 4 17.39 -8.94 8.82
C MET A 4 16.44 -9.16 10.01
N PRO A 5 16.92 -9.27 11.26
CA PRO A 5 16.06 -9.27 12.44
C PRO A 5 15.22 -7.99 12.49
N TRP A 6 13.93 -8.10 12.83
CA TRP A 6 13.01 -6.96 12.85
C TRP A 6 13.05 -6.14 14.14
N ASP A 7 13.93 -6.47 15.08
CA ASP A 7 14.03 -5.81 16.39
C ASP A 7 14.25 -4.29 16.27
N TRP A 8 14.93 -3.85 15.21
CA TRP A 8 15.14 -2.42 14.93
C TRP A 8 13.83 -1.65 14.73
N ALA A 9 12.77 -2.33 14.31
CA ALA A 9 11.46 -1.73 14.05
C ALA A 9 10.48 -1.91 15.23
N SER A 10 10.90 -2.55 16.33
CA SER A 10 10.00 -2.93 17.43
C SER A 10 9.34 -1.75 18.15
N GLU A 11 9.99 -0.59 18.13
CA GLU A 11 9.47 0.66 18.70
C GLU A 11 8.79 1.57 17.67
N ALA A 12 8.80 1.19 16.38
CA ALA A 12 8.24 2.01 15.31
C ALA A 12 6.72 1.82 15.21
N ALA A 13 6.00 2.89 14.86
CA ALA A 13 4.62 2.78 14.43
C ALA A 13 4.56 2.10 13.05
N HIS A 14 3.71 1.09 12.89
CA HIS A 14 3.61 0.30 11.67
C HIS A 14 2.31 0.58 10.91
N ILE A 15 2.44 0.93 9.63
CA ILE A 15 1.30 1.04 8.72
C ILE A 15 1.53 0.12 7.52
N PHE A 16 0.59 -0.78 7.30
CA PHE A 16 0.58 -1.69 6.17
C PHE A 16 -0.53 -1.25 5.21
N TRP A 17 -0.15 -0.72 4.06
CA TRP A 17 -1.09 -0.37 3.01
C TRP A 17 -1.40 -1.61 2.17
N ILE A 18 -2.67 -1.95 2.06
CA ILE A 18 -3.15 -3.03 1.20
C ILE A 18 -4.02 -2.46 0.08
N ARG A 19 -4.09 -3.22 -1.00
CA ARG A 19 -4.90 -2.90 -2.18
C ARG A 19 -5.23 -4.19 -2.89
N HIS A 20 -6.44 -4.29 -3.46
CA HIS A 20 -6.84 -5.48 -4.19
C HIS A 20 -5.79 -5.89 -5.25
N PRO A 21 -5.32 -7.15 -5.28
CA PRO A 21 -4.21 -7.59 -6.14
C PRO A 21 -4.41 -7.26 -7.62
N ARG A 22 -5.63 -7.42 -8.15
CA ARG A 22 -5.99 -6.98 -9.50
C ARG A 22 -5.54 -5.56 -9.83
N LYS A 23 -5.77 -4.60 -8.93
CA LYS A 23 -5.40 -3.19 -9.14
C LYS A 23 -3.88 -3.01 -9.12
N VAL A 24 -3.20 -3.73 -8.24
CA VAL A 24 -1.73 -3.76 -8.16
C VAL A 24 -1.15 -4.28 -9.47
N ILE A 25 -1.57 -5.47 -9.92
CA ILE A 25 -1.11 -6.12 -11.15
C ILE A 25 -1.39 -5.24 -12.38
N ARG A 26 -2.61 -4.69 -12.52
CA ARG A 26 -2.96 -3.76 -13.61
C ARG A 26 -2.05 -2.54 -13.68
N SER A 27 -1.63 -2.01 -12.54
CA SER A 27 -0.73 -0.86 -12.48
C SER A 27 0.71 -1.26 -12.75
N PHE A 28 1.18 -2.33 -12.12
CA PHE A 28 2.56 -2.79 -12.15
C PHE A 28 2.95 -3.32 -13.54
N ALA A 29 2.06 -4.06 -14.19
CA ALA A 29 2.28 -4.63 -15.52
C ALA A 29 2.50 -3.59 -16.63
N LYS A 30 2.16 -2.32 -16.41
CA LYS A 30 2.46 -1.22 -17.34
C LYS A 30 3.95 -0.93 -17.45
N VAL A 31 4.69 -1.18 -16.37
CA VAL A 31 6.14 -0.91 -16.26
C VAL A 31 6.92 -2.21 -16.30
N TRP A 32 6.44 -3.24 -15.60
CA TRP A 32 7.04 -4.56 -15.55
C TRP A 32 6.03 -5.62 -16.01
N PRO A 33 5.94 -5.88 -17.33
CA PRO A 33 4.97 -6.83 -17.85
C PRO A 33 5.14 -8.22 -17.22
N GLN A 34 6.37 -8.62 -16.88
CA GLN A 34 6.68 -9.96 -16.35
C GLN A 34 6.29 -10.19 -14.88
N VAL A 35 5.43 -9.34 -14.31
CA VAL A 35 4.98 -9.39 -12.92
C VAL A 35 4.49 -10.79 -12.51
N ASN A 36 5.03 -11.28 -11.40
CA ASN A 36 4.62 -12.48 -10.70
C ASN A 36 4.14 -12.16 -9.27
N LEU A 37 3.86 -13.19 -8.46
CA LEU A 37 3.39 -13.02 -7.09
C LEU A 37 4.43 -12.33 -6.19
N ASP A 38 5.70 -12.75 -6.29
CA ASP A 38 6.80 -12.19 -5.48
C ASP A 38 7.04 -10.71 -5.80
N ASP A 39 6.85 -10.31 -7.06
CA ASP A 39 7.01 -8.92 -7.51
C ASP A 39 5.98 -7.96 -6.86
N ILE A 40 4.79 -8.45 -6.50
CA ILE A 40 3.74 -7.61 -5.86
C ILE A 40 3.82 -7.62 -4.32
N GLY A 41 4.67 -8.47 -3.73
CA GLY A 41 5.05 -8.41 -2.31
C GLY A 41 3.98 -8.78 -1.28
N ILE A 42 2.82 -9.30 -1.70
CA ILE A 42 1.68 -9.54 -0.80
C ILE A 42 1.93 -10.71 0.17
N GLN A 43 2.68 -11.72 -0.27
CA GLN A 43 3.05 -12.87 0.57
C GLN A 43 4.00 -12.43 1.69
N GLU A 44 4.99 -11.61 1.34
CA GLU A 44 5.92 -11.00 2.28
C GLU A 44 5.16 -10.10 3.26
N GLN A 45 4.18 -9.33 2.77
CA GLN A 45 3.38 -8.46 3.62
C GLN A 45 2.60 -9.24 4.71
N VAL A 46 2.06 -10.42 4.37
CA VAL A 46 1.44 -11.34 5.35
C VAL A 46 2.46 -11.84 6.37
N ALA A 47 3.63 -12.29 5.91
CA ALA A 47 4.68 -12.78 6.80
C ALA A 47 5.18 -11.69 7.76
N GLN A 48 5.36 -10.47 7.26
CA GLN A 48 5.77 -9.31 8.04
C GLN A 48 4.70 -8.91 9.06
N TRP A 49 3.43 -8.90 8.66
CA TRP A 49 2.32 -8.64 9.57
C TRP A 49 2.32 -9.63 10.73
N ALA A 50 2.50 -10.93 10.45
CA ALA A 50 2.61 -11.97 11.48
C ALA A 50 3.82 -11.75 12.40
N GLN A 51 4.98 -11.40 11.83
CA GLN A 51 6.22 -11.19 12.58
C GLN A 51 6.11 -10.04 13.59
N ILE A 52 5.46 -8.94 13.22
CA ILE A 52 5.35 -7.77 14.10
C ILE A 52 4.26 -7.92 15.17
N GLN A 53 3.48 -9.00 15.20
CA GLN A 53 2.38 -9.15 16.18
C GLN A 53 2.89 -9.08 17.63
N GLY A 54 4.12 -9.54 17.89
CA GLY A 54 4.75 -9.47 19.21
C GLY A 54 5.23 -8.08 19.66
N PHE A 55 5.26 -7.08 18.76
CA PHE A 55 5.70 -5.72 19.10
C PHE A 55 4.62 -4.96 19.89
N THR A 56 5.02 -4.01 20.74
CA THR A 56 4.05 -3.21 21.53
C THR A 56 3.65 -1.92 20.84
N ALA A 57 4.44 -1.46 19.86
CA ALA A 57 4.17 -0.23 19.13
C ALA A 57 2.86 -0.32 18.30
N PRO A 58 2.19 0.82 18.02
CA PRO A 58 0.98 0.85 17.21
C PRO A 58 1.19 0.21 15.84
N LYS A 59 0.22 -0.60 15.40
CA LYS A 59 0.25 -1.26 14.10
C LYS A 59 -1.14 -1.32 13.49
N ILE A 60 -1.27 -0.93 12.22
CA ILE A 60 -2.54 -0.95 11.50
C ILE A 60 -2.36 -1.46 10.08
N LEU A 61 -3.43 -2.04 9.57
CA LEU A 61 -3.63 -2.35 8.17
C LEU A 61 -4.65 -1.38 7.61
N VAL A 62 -4.36 -0.81 6.43
CA VAL A 62 -5.22 0.18 5.78
C VAL A 62 -5.50 -0.27 4.36
N ASP A 63 -6.79 -0.46 4.03
CA ASP A 63 -7.20 -0.62 2.65
C ASP A 63 -7.16 0.74 1.94
N SER A 64 -6.44 0.77 0.82
CA SER A 64 -6.19 1.99 0.07
C SER A 64 -7.48 2.55 -0.54
N ASP A 65 -8.44 1.71 -0.94
CA ASP A 65 -9.69 2.20 -1.52
C ASP A 65 -10.60 2.79 -0.44
N GLU A 66 -10.66 2.18 0.74
CA GLU A 66 -11.38 2.74 1.90
C GLU A 66 -10.78 4.09 2.31
N MET A 67 -9.44 4.21 2.36
CA MET A 67 -8.80 5.50 2.64
C MET A 67 -9.13 6.56 1.60
N LEU A 68 -9.08 6.22 0.31
CA LEU A 68 -9.33 7.17 -0.78
C LEU A 68 -10.81 7.53 -0.97
N ALA A 69 -11.75 6.86 -0.29
CA ALA A 69 -13.18 7.17 -0.38
C ALA A 69 -13.51 8.59 0.12
N ASN A 70 -12.88 9.02 1.22
CA ASN A 70 -12.96 10.39 1.71
C ASN A 70 -11.71 10.74 2.55
N PRO A 71 -10.58 11.12 1.91
CA PRO A 71 -9.31 11.36 2.62
C PRO A 71 -9.40 12.38 3.75
N ALA A 72 -10.30 13.36 3.66
CA ALA A 72 -10.51 14.35 4.71
C ALA A 72 -11.12 13.74 6.00
N GLU A 73 -11.85 12.63 5.89
CA GLU A 73 -12.45 11.92 7.02
C GLU A 73 -11.66 10.68 7.45
N THR A 74 -11.06 9.97 6.49
CA THR A 74 -10.40 8.67 6.73
C THR A 74 -8.95 8.83 7.20
N PHE A 75 -8.19 9.77 6.63
CA PHE A 75 -6.78 9.98 6.99
C PHE A 75 -6.58 10.41 8.46
N PRO A 76 -7.43 11.29 9.05
CA PRO A 76 -7.36 11.56 10.49
C PRO A 76 -7.55 10.32 11.37
N LYS A 77 -8.36 9.34 10.96
CA LYS A 77 -8.54 8.07 11.71
C LYS A 77 -7.28 7.23 11.68
N ILE A 78 -6.59 7.17 10.54
CA ILE A 78 -5.28 6.52 10.38
C ILE A 78 -4.25 7.17 11.29
N CYS A 79 -4.15 8.51 11.26
CA CYS A 79 -3.27 9.28 12.13
C CYS A 79 -3.54 8.98 13.62
N ALA A 80 -4.81 9.02 14.04
CA ALA A 80 -5.21 8.74 15.40
C ALA A 80 -4.85 7.32 15.85
N ALA A 81 -5.05 6.31 14.99
CA ALA A 81 -4.70 4.92 15.29
C ALA A 81 -3.19 4.69 15.46
N LEU A 82 -2.37 5.56 14.87
CA LEU A 82 -0.91 5.55 15.00
C LEU A 82 -0.38 6.51 16.09
N GLY A 83 -1.25 7.30 16.72
CA GLY A 83 -0.83 8.35 17.67
C GLY A 83 -0.13 9.55 17.00
N ILE A 84 -0.36 9.77 15.71
CA ILE A 84 0.20 10.89 14.93
C ILE A 84 -0.81 12.05 14.92
N PRO A 85 -0.42 13.30 15.25
CA PRO A 85 -1.29 14.45 15.07
C PRO A 85 -1.63 14.68 13.59
N PHE A 86 -2.91 14.84 13.29
CA PHE A 86 -3.35 15.18 11.94
C PHE A 86 -3.19 16.67 11.67
N HIS A 87 -2.71 17.00 10.47
CA HIS A 87 -2.63 18.35 9.93
C HIS A 87 -3.27 18.37 8.52
N ALA A 88 -4.07 19.37 8.20
CA ALA A 88 -4.79 19.44 6.92
C ALA A 88 -3.83 19.46 5.72
N GLU A 89 -2.63 20.00 5.91
CA GLU A 89 -1.54 20.04 4.96
C GLU A 89 -1.04 18.64 4.57
N MET A 90 -1.29 17.60 5.39
CA MET A 90 -0.95 16.21 5.02
C MET A 90 -1.73 15.69 3.82
N LEU A 91 -2.85 16.33 3.47
CA LEU A 91 -3.68 15.96 2.33
C LEU A 91 -3.26 16.66 1.02
N GLN A 92 -2.29 17.59 1.09
CA GLN A 92 -1.86 18.39 -0.05
C GLN A 92 -0.34 18.45 -0.15
N TRP A 93 0.18 18.45 -1.38
CA TRP A 93 1.61 18.53 -1.63
C TRP A 93 1.91 19.26 -2.94
N PRO A 94 3.13 19.81 -3.11
CA PRO A 94 3.52 20.41 -4.37
C PRO A 94 3.76 19.31 -5.42
N ALA A 95 3.21 19.53 -6.61
CA ALA A 95 3.50 18.74 -7.80
C ALA A 95 4.99 18.83 -8.19
N GLY A 96 5.40 17.89 -9.02
CA GLY A 96 6.74 17.82 -9.61
C GLY A 96 7.70 16.85 -8.90
N PRO A 97 8.87 16.65 -9.51
CA PRO A 97 9.88 15.72 -9.02
C PRO A 97 10.48 16.16 -7.69
N LYS A 98 10.97 15.20 -6.91
CA LYS A 98 11.71 15.44 -5.68
C LYS A 98 13.21 15.17 -5.89
N PRO A 99 14.10 15.89 -5.18
CA PRO A 99 15.54 15.69 -5.29
C PRO A 99 16.01 14.25 -4.96
N TYR A 100 15.18 13.50 -4.24
CA TYR A 100 15.47 12.15 -3.73
C TYR A 100 14.76 11.03 -4.50
N ASP A 101 14.08 11.31 -5.62
CA ASP A 101 13.32 10.29 -6.35
C ASP A 101 14.20 9.18 -6.97
N GLY A 102 15.51 9.43 -7.12
CA GLY A 102 16.46 8.46 -7.65
C GLY A 102 16.20 8.10 -9.12
N PRO A 103 16.88 7.08 -9.67
CA PRO A 103 16.82 6.75 -11.10
C PRO A 103 15.48 6.14 -11.54
N TRP A 104 14.61 5.74 -10.61
CA TRP A 104 13.38 4.98 -10.88
C TRP A 104 12.20 5.87 -11.29
N TRP A 105 12.28 7.17 -10.99
CA TRP A 105 11.18 8.10 -11.17
C TRP A 105 10.59 8.13 -12.59
N PRO A 106 11.38 8.02 -13.70
CA PRO A 106 10.82 8.07 -15.04
C PRO A 106 9.87 6.91 -15.34
N HIS A 107 9.99 5.81 -14.60
CA HIS A 107 9.20 4.60 -14.78
C HIS A 107 7.94 4.58 -13.91
N TRP A 108 8.01 5.12 -12.69
CA TRP A 108 6.97 4.89 -11.67
C TRP A 108 6.25 6.16 -11.21
N TYR A 109 6.86 7.34 -11.27
CA TYR A 109 6.40 8.50 -10.49
C TYR A 109 5.66 9.56 -11.29
N SER A 110 5.45 9.37 -12.59
CA SER A 110 4.76 10.36 -13.44
C SER A 110 3.41 10.82 -12.87
N GLN A 111 2.60 9.88 -12.39
CA GLN A 111 1.30 10.19 -11.78
C GLN A 111 1.42 10.88 -10.41
N VAL A 112 2.43 10.51 -9.61
CA VAL A 112 2.68 11.15 -8.31
C VAL A 112 3.17 12.58 -8.52
N HIS A 113 4.07 12.81 -9.49
CA HIS A 113 4.55 14.15 -9.85
C HIS A 113 3.43 15.05 -10.38
N ALA A 114 2.43 14.50 -11.06
CA ALA A 114 1.27 15.26 -11.52
C ALA A 114 0.25 15.56 -10.41
N SER A 115 0.34 14.88 -9.26
CA SER A 115 -0.61 15.02 -8.15
C SER A 115 -0.25 16.15 -7.20
N THR A 116 -1.27 16.73 -6.57
CA THR A 116 -1.14 17.72 -5.49
C THR A 116 -1.89 17.32 -4.21
N GLY A 117 -2.38 16.09 -4.16
CA GLY A 117 -3.21 15.53 -3.10
C GLY A 117 -3.70 14.14 -3.50
N PHE A 118 -4.48 13.51 -2.62
CA PHE A 118 -5.06 12.20 -2.90
C PHE A 118 -6.09 12.27 -4.03
N GLY A 119 -5.98 11.34 -4.99
CA GLY A 119 -7.00 11.13 -6.03
C GLY A 119 -8.08 10.15 -5.59
N PRO A 120 -9.17 9.99 -6.35
CA PRO A 120 -10.17 8.98 -6.03
C PRO A 120 -9.60 7.56 -6.14
N ALA A 121 -10.23 6.62 -5.42
CA ALA A 121 -9.98 5.21 -5.65
C ALA A 121 -10.31 4.84 -7.11
N ASN A 122 -9.50 3.99 -7.72
CA ASN A 122 -9.82 3.43 -9.03
C ASN A 122 -10.85 2.32 -8.88
N ASP A 123 -11.71 2.11 -9.88
CA ASP A 123 -12.53 0.91 -9.93
C ASP A 123 -11.64 -0.35 -9.96
N LEU A 124 -12.20 -1.48 -9.50
CA LEU A 124 -11.54 -2.78 -9.59
C LEU A 124 -11.21 -3.15 -11.04
N GLY A 125 -12.08 -2.72 -11.96
CA GLY A 125 -11.99 -2.98 -13.39
C GLY A 125 -12.33 -4.43 -13.74
N GLU A 126 -12.33 -4.70 -15.04
CA GLU A 126 -12.60 -6.03 -15.60
C GLU A 126 -11.70 -7.12 -15.00
N PRO A 127 -12.11 -8.39 -15.01
CA PRO A 127 -11.22 -9.49 -14.67
C PRO A 127 -9.92 -9.46 -15.49
N LEU A 128 -8.81 -9.87 -14.87
CA LEU A 128 -7.56 -10.09 -15.59
C LEU A 128 -7.66 -11.36 -16.45
N THR A 129 -6.75 -11.50 -17.41
CA THR A 129 -6.69 -12.66 -18.32
C THR A 129 -5.29 -13.25 -18.40
N GLY A 130 -5.22 -14.52 -18.80
CA GLY A 130 -3.97 -15.28 -18.88
C GLY A 130 -3.21 -15.28 -17.55
N ARG A 131 -1.89 -15.15 -17.62
CA ARG A 131 -1.01 -15.15 -16.45
C ARG A 131 -1.36 -14.13 -15.37
N TYR A 132 -1.94 -12.98 -15.73
CA TYR A 132 -2.29 -11.97 -14.73
C TYR A 132 -3.49 -12.40 -13.89
N ALA A 133 -4.39 -13.22 -14.45
CA ALA A 133 -5.48 -13.84 -13.70
C ALA A 133 -4.95 -14.92 -12.74
N GLU A 134 -3.91 -15.66 -13.15
CA GLU A 134 -3.24 -16.67 -12.31
C GLU A 134 -2.59 -15.98 -11.10
N VAL A 135 -1.79 -14.93 -11.32
CA VAL A 135 -1.18 -14.14 -10.23
C VAL A 135 -2.24 -13.50 -9.33
N GLU A 136 -3.34 -13.00 -9.89
CA GLU A 136 -4.46 -12.46 -9.09
C GLU A 136 -5.06 -13.54 -8.18
N ALA A 137 -5.32 -14.74 -8.71
CA ALA A 137 -5.90 -15.85 -7.96
C ALA A 137 -4.96 -16.33 -6.84
N GLU A 138 -3.65 -16.38 -7.10
CA GLU A 138 -2.64 -16.72 -6.08
C GLU A 138 -2.54 -15.64 -5.00
N ALA A 139 -2.65 -14.37 -5.37
CA ALA A 139 -2.52 -13.24 -4.45
C ALA A 139 -3.76 -13.01 -3.57
N LEU A 140 -4.95 -13.38 -4.03
CA LEU A 140 -6.21 -13.03 -3.39
C LEU A 140 -6.34 -13.56 -1.95
N PRO A 141 -5.99 -14.82 -1.62
CA PRO A 141 -6.05 -15.31 -0.24
C PRO A 141 -5.16 -14.53 0.73
N TYR A 142 -4.00 -14.07 0.28
CA TYR A 142 -3.10 -13.25 1.09
C TYR A 142 -3.70 -11.86 1.35
N TYR A 143 -4.27 -11.23 0.31
CA TYR A 143 -5.00 -9.98 0.46
C TYR A 143 -6.19 -10.12 1.41
N GLU A 144 -7.02 -11.16 1.27
CA GLU A 144 -8.19 -11.40 2.13
C GLU A 144 -7.78 -11.60 3.60
N THR A 145 -6.68 -12.30 3.84
CA THR A 145 -6.09 -12.46 5.18
C THR A 145 -5.81 -11.09 5.80
N LEU A 146 -5.06 -10.22 5.10
CA LEU A 146 -4.74 -8.88 5.60
C LEU A 146 -5.99 -7.99 5.71
N TYR A 147 -6.89 -8.07 4.73
CA TYR A 147 -8.12 -7.28 4.69
C TYR A 147 -9.02 -7.55 5.90
N SER A 148 -9.02 -8.79 6.42
CA SER A 148 -9.77 -9.16 7.63
C SER A 148 -9.28 -8.45 8.90
N HIS A 149 -8.02 -7.99 8.91
CA HIS A 149 -7.38 -7.30 10.04
C HIS A 149 -7.32 -5.78 9.88
N ARG A 150 -7.85 -5.23 8.78
CA ARG A 150 -7.75 -3.80 8.50
C ARG A 150 -8.50 -2.94 9.52
N LEU A 151 -8.03 -1.72 9.70
CA LEU A 151 -8.77 -0.66 10.37
C LEU A 151 -9.98 -0.31 9.50
N ALA A 152 -11.19 -0.42 10.07
CA ALA A 152 -12.40 0.04 9.41
C ALA A 152 -12.42 1.58 9.38
N LEU A 153 -12.40 2.16 8.18
CA LEU A 153 -12.34 3.61 7.94
C LEU A 153 -13.71 4.23 7.63
#